data_AF-A0A1Q4P1D8-F1
#
_entry.id   AF-A0A1Q4P1D8-F1
#
_cell.length_a   1.000
_cell.length_b   1.000
_cell.length_c   1.000
_cell.angle_alpha   90.00
_cell.angle_beta   90.00
_cell.angle_gamma   90.00
#
_symmetry.space_group_name_H-M   'P 1'
#
loop_
_entity.id
_entity.type
_entity.pdbx_description
1 polymer ?
#
loop_
_entity_poly.entity_id
_entity_poly.type
_entity_poly.pdbx_seq_one_letter_code
_entity_poly.pdbx_strand_id
1 'polypeptide(L)'
;MKDVIQTVFIKIKNRFWRHRQPALLAWPLLWLAGVATVRAESPPAPDTVIAAEQNEADPANALPELGGAPDDAAREKQWAEMAKQLGEKDLNNVSRRQMRSRAEDYLLGQATGALEQQAQELLSPLGTARLSLKMTGEGDFTGSNGQLFSPLYDVDGLLTYSQIGWLQQSAGALGNVALGQRWIVGDWLLGYNTALDSDFARQRNRGSIGAEAWGDYLRFSTNYYYPLSALSQQPGDGVFFSRPARGYDITTQGYLPFYRQIGGLFSYEQYLGDHVDLFGSGKKQSDPRALQLGVNYTPVPLVTMKALHKIGAGGQSQDQVELALSYRLGVPLVKQISPEYVAQAKSLRGSRYDPVERKNVPVLEFRQRKTLQVFLATPPWSLQAGETVPLVVEIKALHGISHVSWQGDTQALSLTPPHDANDPRGWTAIVPPWDDTLGADNRYRLSVTLEDDKQQRVTSNWIELKVTPPLTSTVGEGAELPPIKILTPPAIPAQTGPLYGGN
;
A
#
# COMPACT_ATOMS: atom_id res chain seq x y z
N MET A 1 -15.65 -38.92 5.54
CA MET A 1 -15.80 -37.53 6.03
C MET A 1 -15.78 -37.40 7.56
N LYS A 2 -16.31 -38.35 8.36
CA LYS A 2 -16.11 -38.37 9.82
C LYS A 2 -14.66 -38.69 10.26
N ASP A 3 -13.96 -39.54 9.50
CA ASP A 3 -12.61 -39.99 9.88
C ASP A 3 -11.50 -38.92 9.77
N VAL A 4 -11.65 -37.96 8.86
CA VAL A 4 -10.69 -36.85 8.71
C VAL A 4 -10.81 -35.87 9.88
N ILE A 5 -12.03 -35.59 10.35
CA ILE A 5 -12.29 -34.70 11.48
C ILE A 5 -11.81 -35.32 12.81
N GLN A 6 -12.02 -36.64 13.00
CA GLN A 6 -11.52 -37.34 14.20
C GLN A 6 -9.99 -37.46 14.22
N THR A 7 -9.36 -37.70 13.07
CA THR A 7 -7.89 -37.87 12.99
C THR A 7 -7.15 -36.56 13.32
N VAL A 8 -7.72 -35.40 12.95
CA VAL A 8 -7.17 -34.08 13.28
C VAL A 8 -7.35 -33.77 14.78
N PHE A 9 -8.51 -34.06 15.37
CA PHE A 9 -8.73 -33.85 16.81
C PHE A 9 -7.86 -34.74 17.70
N ILE A 10 -7.59 -35.99 17.31
CA ILE A 10 -6.74 -36.92 18.07
C ILE A 10 -5.25 -36.52 17.98
N LYS A 11 -4.80 -35.98 16.85
CA LYS A 11 -3.42 -35.46 16.70
C LYS A 11 -3.18 -34.19 17.53
N ILE A 12 -4.18 -33.32 17.66
CA ILE A 12 -4.10 -32.10 18.47
C ILE A 12 -4.06 -32.43 19.98
N LYS A 13 -4.87 -33.41 20.43
CA LYS A 13 -4.91 -33.81 21.85
C LYS A 13 -3.62 -34.48 22.32
N ASN A 14 -2.97 -35.30 21.48
CA ASN A 14 -1.75 -36.03 21.85
C ASN A 14 -0.45 -35.20 21.80
N ARG A 15 -0.46 -34.00 21.19
CA ARG A 15 0.73 -33.14 21.12
C ARG A 15 0.73 -32.02 22.17
N PHE A 16 -0.42 -31.72 22.78
CA PHE A 16 -0.57 -30.69 23.82
C PHE A 16 0.07 -31.07 25.18
N TRP A 17 0.46 -32.33 25.38
CA TRP A 17 0.96 -32.83 26.68
C TRP A 17 2.48 -33.03 26.77
N ARG A 18 3.27 -32.74 25.73
CA ARG A 18 4.69 -33.13 25.72
C ARG A 18 5.75 -32.04 25.82
N HIS A 19 5.45 -30.75 25.76
CA HIS A 19 6.48 -29.72 25.92
C HIS A 19 6.06 -28.69 26.97
N ARG A 20 6.54 -28.88 28.20
CA ARG A 20 6.57 -27.88 29.26
C ARG A 20 7.94 -27.20 29.24
N GLN A 21 8.00 -25.93 28.86
CA GLN A 21 8.92 -24.95 29.46
C GLN A 21 8.17 -23.61 29.59
N PRO A 22 8.30 -22.89 30.73
CA PRO A 22 7.53 -21.69 31.00
C PRO A 22 8.28 -20.46 30.49
N ALA A 23 7.73 -19.76 29.49
CA ALA A 23 8.16 -18.41 29.14
C ALA A 23 7.03 -17.44 29.49
N LEU A 24 7.31 -16.59 30.48
CA LEU A 24 6.50 -15.48 30.95
C LEU A 24 6.15 -14.52 29.80
N LEU A 25 4.86 -14.31 29.52
CA LEU A 25 4.37 -13.10 28.85
C LEU A 25 3.00 -12.74 29.42
N ALA A 26 3.03 -12.03 30.54
CA ALA A 26 1.94 -11.20 31.01
C ALA A 26 2.15 -9.77 30.46
N TRP A 27 1.05 -9.14 30.03
CA TRP A 27 0.91 -7.74 29.55
C TRP A 27 1.46 -7.41 28.15
N PRO A 28 0.64 -6.73 27.31
CA PRO A 28 0.31 -5.32 27.53
C PRO A 28 -1.19 -4.99 27.41
N LEU A 29 -1.72 -4.33 28.44
CA LEU A 29 -2.99 -3.62 28.43
C LEU A 29 -2.76 -2.39 29.31
N LEU A 30 -2.04 -1.39 28.77
CA LEU A 30 -1.79 -0.06 29.34
C LEU A 30 -0.73 0.62 28.46
N TRP A 31 -1.10 1.20 27.32
CA TRP A 31 -0.33 2.25 26.62
C TRP A 31 -1.28 2.90 25.59
N LEU A 32 -2.25 3.66 26.11
CA LEU A 32 -3.11 4.58 25.34
C LEU A 32 -3.33 5.83 26.21
N ALA A 33 -2.24 6.50 26.55
CA ALA A 33 -2.24 7.86 27.09
C ALA A 33 -0.86 8.47 26.79
N GLY A 34 -0.81 9.33 25.77
CA GLY A 34 0.44 9.97 25.33
C GLY A 34 0.43 10.31 23.85
N VAL A 35 -0.54 11.11 23.40
CA VAL A 35 -0.39 11.84 22.13
C VAL A 35 0.12 13.23 22.48
N ALA A 36 1.29 13.56 21.94
CA ALA A 36 1.94 14.85 22.04
C ALA A 36 1.07 15.95 21.46
N THR A 37 1.06 17.11 22.12
CA THR A 37 0.50 18.36 21.62
C THR A 37 1.36 18.86 20.45
N VAL A 38 0.86 18.74 19.22
CA VAL A 38 1.41 19.49 18.08
C VAL A 38 0.74 20.85 18.06
N ARG A 39 1.52 21.88 18.40
CA ARG A 39 1.15 23.30 18.28
C ARG A 39 1.12 23.66 16.79
N ALA A 40 -0.07 23.88 16.25
CA ALA A 40 -0.24 24.48 14.92
C ALA A 40 -0.22 26.00 15.06
N GLU A 41 0.86 26.65 14.59
CA GLU A 41 0.89 28.09 14.35
C GLU A 41 0.01 28.43 13.14
N SER A 42 -0.94 29.35 13.34
CA SER A 42 -1.79 29.88 12.28
C SER A 42 -1.14 31.14 11.68
N PRO A 43 -1.19 31.36 10.35
CA PRO A 43 -0.65 32.56 9.71
C PRO A 43 -1.53 33.79 10.00
N PRO A 44 -0.98 35.02 10.04
CA PRO A 44 -1.73 36.21 10.42
C PRO A 44 -2.66 36.69 9.29
N ALA A 45 -3.89 37.04 9.64
CA ALA A 45 -4.83 37.77 8.79
C ALA A 45 -4.79 39.28 9.13
N PRO A 46 -5.06 40.18 8.17
CA PRO A 46 -4.76 41.61 8.27
C PRO A 46 -5.80 42.41 9.08
N ASP A 47 -5.36 43.59 9.53
CA ASP A 47 -6.04 44.51 10.45
C ASP A 47 -7.43 45.00 9.99
N THR A 48 -8.31 45.15 10.98
CA THR A 48 -9.67 45.67 10.88
C THR A 48 -9.71 47.20 10.81
N VAL A 49 -10.71 47.74 10.09
CA VAL A 49 -11.14 49.14 10.22
C VAL A 49 -12.63 49.16 10.56
N ILE A 50 -12.96 49.99 11.55
CA ILE A 50 -14.24 50.16 12.26
C ILE A 50 -15.27 50.96 11.43
N ALA A 51 -16.55 50.59 11.52
CA ALA A 51 -17.65 51.45 12.02
C ALA A 51 -19.04 50.84 11.75
N ALA A 52 -19.86 50.71 12.80
CA ALA A 52 -21.31 50.66 12.70
C ALA A 52 -21.89 51.57 13.81
N GLU A 53 -22.70 52.54 13.39
CA GLU A 53 -23.50 53.42 14.27
C GLU A 53 -24.85 52.78 14.64
N GLN A 54 -25.40 53.32 15.72
CA GLN A 54 -26.52 52.91 16.57
C GLN A 54 -27.91 52.93 15.89
N ASN A 55 -28.87 52.14 16.41
CA ASN A 55 -30.06 52.67 17.10
C ASN A 55 -31.02 51.60 17.67
N GLU A 56 -31.85 52.09 18.61
CA GLU A 56 -32.60 51.48 19.72
C GLU A 56 -33.89 50.68 19.41
N ALA A 57 -34.33 49.95 20.45
CA ALA A 57 -35.70 49.78 20.99
C ALA A 57 -36.37 48.38 20.91
N ASP A 58 -36.73 47.87 22.09
CA ASP A 58 -37.52 46.65 22.42
C ASP A 58 -38.99 47.09 22.76
N PRO A 59 -40.08 46.29 22.67
CA PRO A 59 -40.26 44.98 23.34
C PRO A 59 -41.12 43.88 22.66
N ALA A 60 -40.85 42.63 23.06
CA ALA A 60 -41.73 41.46 23.25
C ALA A 60 -42.55 40.90 22.05
N ASN A 61 -42.24 39.67 21.59
CA ASN A 61 -42.81 38.41 22.11
C ASN A 61 -42.45 37.21 21.20
N ALA A 62 -42.17 36.06 21.82
CA ALA A 62 -42.15 34.70 21.26
C ALA A 62 -41.09 34.34 20.19
N LEU A 63 -40.05 33.62 20.61
CA LEU A 63 -39.75 32.21 20.22
C LEU A 63 -38.47 31.74 20.98
N PRO A 64 -38.40 30.50 21.51
CA PRO A 64 -37.21 29.99 22.20
C PRO A 64 -36.14 29.56 21.18
N GLU A 65 -34.92 30.11 21.30
CA GLU A 65 -33.75 29.66 20.54
C GLU A 65 -33.24 28.30 21.06
N LEU A 66 -33.04 27.38 20.13
CA LEU A 66 -32.42 26.08 20.31
C LEU A 66 -30.89 26.20 20.26
N GLY A 67 -30.22 25.69 21.29
CA GLY A 67 -28.94 24.98 21.17
C GLY A 67 -27.66 25.82 21.07
N GLY A 68 -27.25 26.44 22.18
CA GLY A 68 -25.84 26.82 22.42
C GLY A 68 -25.03 25.63 22.96
N ALA A 69 -23.80 25.47 22.47
CA ALA A 69 -22.86 24.37 22.79
C ALA A 69 -22.55 24.25 24.30
N PRO A 70 -22.35 23.03 24.86
CA PRO A 70 -21.84 22.88 26.22
C PRO A 70 -20.32 23.07 26.29
N ASP A 71 -19.91 23.66 27.41
CA ASP A 71 -18.62 24.21 27.80
C ASP A 71 -17.49 23.16 27.88
N ASP A 72 -16.56 23.17 26.91
CA ASP A 72 -15.42 22.25 26.82
C ASP A 72 -14.46 22.33 28.03
N ALA A 73 -14.44 23.46 28.74
CA ALA A 73 -13.60 23.69 29.91
C ALA A 73 -14.05 22.87 31.14
N ALA A 74 -15.34 22.54 31.25
CA ALA A 74 -15.86 21.71 32.34
C ALA A 74 -15.46 20.24 32.18
N ARG A 75 -15.40 19.76 30.93
CA ARG A 75 -14.93 18.41 30.58
C ARG A 75 -13.44 18.25 30.87
N GLU A 76 -12.60 19.20 30.47
CA GLU A 76 -11.15 19.13 30.73
C GLU A 76 -10.82 19.09 32.23
N LYS A 77 -11.55 19.84 33.07
CA LYS A 77 -11.39 19.78 34.53
C LYS A 77 -11.75 18.41 35.11
N GLN A 78 -12.84 17.79 34.67
CA GLN A 78 -13.24 16.46 35.11
C GLN A 78 -12.22 15.38 34.70
N TRP A 79 -11.66 15.47 33.48
CA TRP A 79 -10.60 14.56 33.03
C TRP A 79 -9.29 14.76 33.78
N ALA A 80 -8.92 16.01 34.09
CA ALA A 80 -7.74 16.33 34.87
C ALA A 80 -7.85 15.85 36.34
N GLU A 81 -9.02 15.99 36.98
CA GLU A 81 -9.25 15.47 38.33
C GLU A 81 -9.24 13.94 38.38
N MET A 82 -9.81 13.28 37.36
CA MET A 82 -9.77 11.83 37.26
C MET A 82 -8.34 11.31 37.03
N ALA A 83 -7.56 11.97 36.16
CA ALA A 83 -6.16 11.64 35.93
C ALA A 83 -5.29 11.85 37.18
N LYS A 84 -5.59 12.89 37.99
CA LYS A 84 -4.88 13.18 39.24
C LYS A 84 -5.18 12.14 40.32
N GLN A 85 -6.43 11.71 40.46
CA GLN A 85 -6.82 10.64 41.41
C GLN A 85 -6.24 9.26 41.04
N LEU A 86 -6.01 9.03 39.74
CA LEU A 86 -5.34 7.81 39.24
C LEU A 86 -3.82 7.84 39.41
N GLY A 87 -3.20 9.03 39.50
CA GLY A 87 -1.75 9.20 39.63
C GLY A 87 -1.19 9.11 41.06
N GLU A 88 -2.01 9.28 42.09
CA GLU A 88 -1.54 9.42 43.49
C GLU A 88 -1.70 8.18 44.38
N LYS A 89 -2.16 7.02 43.86
CA LYS A 89 -2.32 5.82 44.70
C LYS A 89 -1.25 4.77 44.43
N ASP A 90 -0.22 4.82 45.28
CA ASP A 90 0.85 3.85 45.47
C ASP A 90 0.32 2.41 45.60
N LEU A 91 0.62 1.53 44.63
CA LEU A 91 0.14 0.15 44.54
C LEU A 91 1.21 -0.88 44.93
N ASN A 92 1.97 -0.63 46.00
CA ASN A 92 3.09 -1.50 46.38
C ASN A 92 2.85 -2.49 47.51
N ASN A 93 1.63 -2.65 48.05
CA ASN A 93 1.38 -3.76 48.98
C ASN A 93 -0.10 -4.09 49.19
N VAL A 94 -0.70 -4.95 48.36
CA VAL A 94 -1.98 -5.60 48.69
C VAL A 94 -2.01 -7.05 48.21
N SER A 95 -2.16 -7.99 49.15
CA SER A 95 -2.22 -9.42 48.86
C SER A 95 -3.54 -9.82 48.15
N ARG A 96 -3.44 -10.76 47.19
CA ARG A 96 -4.52 -11.21 46.28
C ARG A 96 -5.81 -11.71 46.93
N ARG A 97 -5.85 -11.94 48.25
CA ARG A 97 -7.06 -12.42 48.94
C ARG A 97 -7.99 -11.30 49.42
N GLN A 98 -7.49 -10.09 49.65
CA GLN A 98 -8.32 -8.95 50.07
C GLN A 98 -8.93 -8.17 48.88
N MET A 99 -8.41 -8.34 47.66
CA MET A 99 -8.97 -7.75 46.44
C MET A 99 -10.27 -8.43 45.97
N ARG A 100 -10.50 -9.70 46.31
CA ARG A 100 -11.71 -10.42 45.87
C ARG A 100 -12.95 -10.02 46.68
N SER A 101 -12.85 -9.99 48.00
CA SER A 101 -13.99 -9.63 48.86
C SER A 101 -14.35 -8.14 48.78
N ARG A 102 -13.37 -7.24 48.60
CA ARG A 102 -13.66 -5.81 48.45
C ARG A 102 -14.15 -5.42 47.05
N ALA A 103 -13.80 -6.17 46.00
CA ALA A 103 -14.35 -5.92 44.66
C ALA A 103 -15.82 -6.33 44.56
N GLU A 104 -16.21 -7.43 45.20
CA GLU A 104 -17.60 -7.92 45.20
C GLU A 104 -18.53 -6.95 45.96
N ASP A 105 -18.12 -6.45 47.13
CA ASP A 105 -18.92 -5.49 47.91
C ASP A 105 -18.95 -4.07 47.30
N TYR A 106 -17.88 -3.63 46.64
CA TYR A 106 -17.82 -2.31 46.00
C TYR A 106 -18.57 -2.27 44.65
N LEU A 107 -18.58 -3.39 43.90
CA LEU A 107 -19.35 -3.52 42.66
C LEU A 107 -20.87 -3.62 42.92
N LEU A 108 -21.28 -4.18 44.06
CA LEU A 108 -22.69 -4.28 44.42
C LEU A 108 -23.21 -3.06 45.22
N GLY A 109 -22.34 -2.35 45.95
CA GLY A 109 -22.74 -1.25 46.84
C GLY A 109 -22.88 0.15 46.22
N GLN A 110 -22.34 0.40 45.02
CA GLN A 110 -22.43 1.72 44.34
C GLN A 110 -23.23 1.72 43.03
N ALA A 111 -23.89 0.61 42.68
CA ALA A 111 -24.55 0.46 41.39
C ALA A 111 -26.07 0.75 41.39
N THR A 112 -26.68 1.20 42.50
CA THR A 112 -28.16 1.25 42.61
C THR A 112 -28.76 2.60 43.07
N GLY A 113 -27.99 3.69 43.04
CA GLY A 113 -28.48 4.98 43.59
C GLY A 113 -28.94 6.06 42.61
N ALA A 114 -28.26 6.26 41.48
CA ALA A 114 -28.42 7.52 40.73
C ALA A 114 -28.00 7.46 39.25
N LEU A 115 -28.16 6.31 38.57
CA LEU A 115 -27.67 6.13 37.20
C LEU A 115 -28.62 5.37 36.27
N GLU A 116 -29.92 5.35 36.54
CA GLU A 116 -30.87 4.61 35.69
C GLU A 116 -31.69 5.48 34.72
N GLN A 117 -31.78 6.80 34.91
CA GLN A 117 -32.63 7.65 34.04
C GLN A 117 -31.88 8.51 33.01
N GLN A 118 -30.57 8.78 33.17
CA GLN A 118 -29.77 9.55 32.19
C GLN A 118 -28.75 8.72 31.40
N ALA A 119 -28.51 7.46 31.79
CA ALA A 119 -27.59 6.56 31.07
C ALA A 119 -28.24 5.89 29.84
N GLN A 120 -29.58 5.91 29.72
CA GLN A 120 -30.29 5.23 28.63
C GLN A 120 -30.32 6.03 27.32
N GLU A 121 -30.13 7.35 27.35
CA GLU A 121 -30.03 8.20 26.14
C GLU A 121 -28.58 8.36 25.65
N LEU A 122 -27.59 8.23 26.53
CA LEU A 122 -26.15 8.27 26.22
C LEU A 122 -25.58 6.96 25.66
N LEU A 123 -26.39 5.89 25.60
CA LEU A 123 -26.00 4.55 25.14
C LEU A 123 -26.74 4.12 23.86
N SER A 124 -26.97 5.07 22.94
CA SER A 124 -27.05 4.72 21.52
C SER A 124 -25.78 3.94 21.12
N PRO A 125 -25.85 2.93 20.24
CA PRO A 125 -24.80 1.90 20.16
C PRO A 125 -23.44 2.54 19.86
N LEU A 126 -22.51 2.55 20.83
CA LEU A 126 -21.21 3.22 20.74
C LEU A 126 -20.25 2.58 19.71
N GLY A 127 -20.75 1.67 18.88
CA GLY A 127 -20.01 1.01 17.80
C GLY A 127 -19.60 -0.43 18.09
N THR A 128 -18.67 -0.93 17.28
CA THR A 128 -18.21 -2.33 17.31
C THR A 128 -16.69 -2.38 17.40
N ALA A 129 -16.19 -2.99 18.47
CA ALA A 129 -14.78 -3.34 18.62
C ALA A 129 -14.55 -4.77 18.11
N ARG A 130 -13.59 -4.97 17.21
CA ARG A 130 -13.25 -6.28 16.65
C ARG A 130 -11.77 -6.57 16.83
N LEU A 131 -11.47 -7.72 17.43
CA LEU A 131 -10.12 -8.29 17.51
C LEU A 131 -10.09 -9.57 16.68
N SER A 132 -9.15 -9.70 15.74
CA SER A 132 -8.98 -10.94 14.98
C SER A 132 -7.54 -11.45 15.01
N LEU A 133 -7.41 -12.76 15.17
CA LEU A 133 -6.16 -13.52 15.16
C LEU A 133 -6.12 -14.38 13.90
N LYS A 134 -5.01 -14.33 13.15
CA LYS A 134 -4.84 -15.07 11.89
C LYS A 134 -3.75 -16.12 12.02
N MET A 135 -4.03 -17.31 11.50
CA MET A 135 -3.15 -18.47 11.52
C MET A 135 -3.08 -19.11 10.13
N THR A 136 -1.93 -19.67 9.77
CA THR A 136 -1.80 -20.49 8.55
C THR A 136 -2.42 -21.87 8.75
N GLY A 137 -2.57 -22.64 7.66
CA GLY A 137 -2.99 -24.05 7.71
C GLY A 137 -2.05 -24.93 8.54
N GLU A 138 -0.77 -24.57 8.64
CA GLU A 138 0.24 -25.24 9.46
C GLU A 138 0.17 -24.88 10.95
N GLY A 139 -0.63 -23.87 11.31
CA GLY A 139 -0.81 -23.39 12.68
C GLY A 139 0.11 -22.23 13.07
N ASP A 140 0.85 -21.66 12.13
CA ASP A 140 1.74 -20.53 12.41
C ASP A 140 0.94 -19.23 12.51
N PHE A 141 1.25 -18.44 13.53
CA PHE A 141 0.57 -17.17 13.76
C PHE A 141 1.08 -16.10 12.79
N THR A 142 0.17 -15.54 11.98
CA THR A 142 0.53 -14.56 10.92
C THR A 142 0.26 -13.11 11.32
N GLY A 143 -0.55 -12.88 12.34
CA GLY A 143 -0.77 -11.54 12.89
C GLY A 143 -2.08 -11.36 13.66
N SER A 144 -2.20 -10.20 14.30
CA SER A 144 -3.38 -9.73 15.03
C SER A 144 -3.86 -8.40 14.46
N ASN A 145 -5.18 -8.23 14.42
CA ASN A 145 -5.85 -7.01 13.95
C ASN A 145 -6.86 -6.55 14.99
N GLY A 146 -6.76 -5.31 15.44
CA GLY A 146 -7.75 -4.62 16.25
C GLY A 146 -8.43 -3.54 15.43
N GLN A 147 -9.75 -3.46 15.48
CA GLN A 147 -10.55 -2.46 14.78
C GLN A 147 -11.63 -1.91 15.70
N LEU A 148 -11.91 -0.63 15.58
CA LEU A 148 -13.02 0.05 16.24
C LEU A 148 -13.84 0.76 15.16
N PHE A 149 -15.08 0.33 15.01
CA PHE A 149 -16.09 0.98 14.20
C PHE A 149 -16.92 1.89 15.11
N SER A 150 -17.08 3.16 14.75
CA SER A 150 -17.80 4.16 15.54
C SER A 150 -18.87 4.85 14.69
N PRO A 151 -20.17 4.77 15.06
CA PRO A 151 -21.20 5.55 14.42
C PRO A 151 -21.06 7.03 14.82
N LEU A 152 -20.96 7.91 13.83
CA LEU A 152 -20.85 9.36 14.04
C LEU A 152 -22.22 10.04 13.93
N TYR A 153 -23.06 9.55 13.03
CA TYR A 153 -24.40 10.06 12.80
C TYR A 153 -25.29 8.89 12.36
N ASP A 154 -26.42 8.68 13.04
CA ASP A 154 -27.36 7.62 12.74
C ASP A 154 -28.80 8.13 12.87
N VAL A 155 -29.40 8.53 11.76
CA VAL A 155 -30.76 9.10 11.71
C VAL A 155 -31.46 8.60 10.45
N ASP A 156 -32.74 8.22 10.58
CA ASP A 156 -33.64 7.84 9.47
C ASP A 156 -33.05 6.81 8.48
N GLY A 157 -32.27 5.87 9.00
CA GLY A 157 -31.66 4.80 8.19
C GLY A 157 -30.37 5.21 7.47
N LEU A 158 -29.93 6.47 7.59
CA LEU A 158 -28.59 6.93 7.18
C LEU A 158 -27.62 6.79 8.37
N LEU A 159 -26.51 6.10 8.14
CA LEU A 159 -25.42 5.90 9.08
C LEU A 159 -24.12 6.44 8.50
N THR A 160 -23.60 7.52 9.07
CA THR A 160 -22.22 7.96 8.87
C THR A 160 -21.35 7.37 9.97
N TYR A 161 -20.22 6.77 9.59
CA TYR A 161 -19.34 6.08 10.53
C TYR A 161 -17.87 6.40 10.26
N SER A 162 -17.06 6.28 11.30
CA SER A 162 -15.61 6.16 11.19
C SER A 162 -15.17 4.78 11.62
N GLN A 163 -14.04 4.34 11.08
CA GLN A 163 -13.39 3.10 11.49
C GLN A 163 -11.91 3.37 11.66
N ILE A 164 -11.36 2.95 12.79
CA ILE A 164 -9.93 2.97 13.05
C ILE A 164 -9.46 1.55 13.29
N GLY A 165 -8.24 1.24 12.91
CA GLY A 165 -7.68 -0.08 13.16
C GLY A 165 -6.18 -0.10 13.20
N TRP A 166 -5.69 -1.10 13.91
CA TRP A 166 -4.29 -1.37 14.14
C TRP A 166 -4.03 -2.84 13.87
N LEU A 167 -3.05 -3.11 13.01
CA LEU A 167 -2.68 -4.45 12.62
C LEU A 167 -1.20 -4.67 12.92
N GLN A 168 -0.90 -5.74 13.65
CA GLN A 168 0.46 -6.21 13.90
C GLN A 168 0.74 -7.46 13.06
N GLN A 169 1.81 -7.42 12.27
CA GLN A 169 2.33 -8.55 11.50
C GLN A 169 3.83 -8.72 11.73
N SER A 170 4.37 -9.87 11.31
CA SER A 170 5.81 -10.14 11.34
C SER A 170 6.64 -9.07 10.61
N ALA A 171 6.05 -8.44 9.58
CA ALA A 171 6.68 -7.39 8.82
C ALA A 171 6.57 -6.00 9.47
N GLY A 172 5.72 -5.76 10.48
CA GLY A 172 5.56 -4.44 11.10
C GLY A 172 4.11 -4.12 11.49
N ALA A 173 3.91 -2.89 11.95
CA ALA A 173 2.61 -2.38 12.35
C ALA A 173 1.98 -1.51 11.24
N LEU A 174 0.68 -1.71 11.01
CA LEU A 174 -0.11 -1.00 10.02
C LEU A 174 -1.30 -0.32 10.72
N GLY A 175 -1.46 0.98 10.49
CA GLY A 175 -2.65 1.72 10.89
C GLY A 175 -3.63 1.85 9.73
N ASN A 176 -4.93 1.79 10.03
CA ASN A 176 -5.98 2.12 9.08
C ASN A 176 -6.98 3.09 9.69
N VAL A 177 -7.44 4.05 8.88
CA VAL A 177 -8.50 4.99 9.20
C VAL A 177 -9.46 5.03 8.03
N ALA A 178 -10.76 4.90 8.27
CA ALA A 178 -11.78 4.94 7.25
C ALA A 178 -12.97 5.80 7.68
N LEU A 179 -13.64 6.37 6.68
CA LEU A 179 -14.88 7.11 6.81
C LEU A 179 -15.85 6.59 5.76
N GLY A 180 -17.11 6.40 6.13
CA GLY A 180 -18.10 5.92 5.18
C GLY A 180 -19.52 6.28 5.57
N GLN A 181 -20.43 6.04 4.63
CA GLN A 181 -21.85 6.20 4.81
C GLN A 181 -22.58 4.96 4.33
N ARG A 182 -23.63 4.58 5.07
CA ARG A 182 -24.55 3.50 4.75
C ARG A 182 -25.97 4.01 4.84
N TRP A 183 -26.83 3.67 3.89
CA TRP A 183 -28.24 4.03 3.91
C TRP A 183 -29.11 2.84 3.51
N ILE A 184 -30.30 2.77 4.09
CA ILE A 184 -31.27 1.70 3.84
C ILE A 184 -32.17 2.09 2.66
N VAL A 185 -32.28 1.21 1.66
CA VAL A 185 -33.18 1.34 0.51
C VAL A 185 -33.95 0.03 0.36
N GLY A 186 -35.21 0.02 0.79
CA GLY A 186 -36.02 -1.21 0.84
C GLY A 186 -35.36 -2.27 1.72
N ASP A 187 -35.11 -3.45 1.15
CA ASP A 187 -34.45 -4.59 1.82
C ASP A 187 -32.92 -4.60 1.63
N TRP A 188 -32.34 -3.48 1.20
CA TRP A 188 -30.91 -3.34 0.97
C TRP A 188 -30.31 -2.23 1.83
N LEU A 189 -29.08 -2.46 2.28
CA LEU A 189 -28.21 -1.47 2.88
C LEU A 189 -27.12 -1.18 1.86
N LEU A 190 -27.13 0.02 1.31
CA LEU A 190 -26.12 0.48 0.37
C LEU A 190 -25.13 1.35 1.11
N GLY A 191 -23.87 1.37 0.67
CA GLY A 191 -22.88 2.21 1.29
C GLY A 191 -21.66 2.46 0.42
N TYR A 192 -20.92 3.49 0.80
CA TYR A 192 -19.59 3.75 0.29
C TYR A 192 -18.66 4.06 1.45
N ASN A 193 -17.37 3.79 1.23
CA ASN A 193 -16.34 4.07 2.21
C ASN A 193 -15.06 4.55 1.52
N THR A 194 -14.27 5.32 2.25
CA THR A 194 -12.92 5.69 1.88
C THR A 194 -12.01 5.38 3.05
N ALA A 195 -10.84 4.81 2.78
CA ALA A 195 -9.89 4.46 3.82
C ALA A 195 -8.46 4.83 3.44
N LEU A 196 -7.67 5.12 4.47
CA LEU A 196 -6.25 5.40 4.41
C LEU A 196 -5.53 4.36 5.26
N ASP A 197 -4.61 3.63 4.64
CA ASP A 197 -3.74 2.68 5.31
C ASP A 197 -2.31 3.23 5.33
N SER A 198 -1.66 3.14 6.48
CA SER A 198 -0.30 3.65 6.71
C SER A 198 0.56 2.59 7.39
N ASP A 199 1.70 2.26 6.76
CA ASP A 199 2.82 1.57 7.39
C ASP A 199 3.74 2.64 8.01
N PHE A 200 3.58 2.89 9.32
CA PHE A 200 4.32 3.95 10.02
C PHE A 200 5.83 3.70 10.01
N ALA A 201 6.26 2.44 10.03
CA ALA A 201 7.68 2.09 10.09
C ALA A 201 8.41 2.35 8.77
N ARG A 202 7.69 2.24 7.63
CA ARG A 202 8.28 2.36 6.29
C ARG A 202 7.74 3.54 5.48
N GLN A 203 6.87 4.35 6.07
CA GLN A 203 6.22 5.50 5.44
C GLN A 203 5.52 5.15 4.11
N ARG A 204 4.83 4.00 4.08
CA ARG A 204 4.08 3.54 2.90
C ARG A 204 2.60 3.74 3.12
N ASN A 205 1.98 4.51 2.23
CA ASN A 205 0.61 4.96 2.34
C ASN A 205 -0.22 4.44 1.18
N ARG A 206 -1.43 3.96 1.47
CA ARG A 206 -2.38 3.45 0.49
C ARG A 206 -3.76 4.06 0.77
N GLY A 207 -4.42 4.53 -0.27
CA GLY A 207 -5.82 4.93 -0.23
C GLY A 207 -6.69 3.83 -0.79
N SER A 208 -7.95 3.76 -0.34
CA SER A 208 -8.96 2.95 -1.00
C SER A 208 -10.32 3.61 -1.00
N ILE A 209 -11.10 3.27 -2.01
CA ILE A 209 -12.52 3.60 -2.10
C ILE A 209 -13.27 2.28 -2.23
N GLY A 210 -14.35 2.13 -1.46
CA GLY A 210 -15.17 0.92 -1.45
C GLY A 210 -16.64 1.23 -1.58
N ALA A 211 -17.38 0.25 -2.11
CA ALA A 211 -18.83 0.26 -2.20
C ALA A 211 -19.39 -1.03 -1.59
N GLU A 212 -20.55 -0.92 -0.94
CA GLU A 212 -21.22 -1.97 -0.19
C GLU A 212 -22.68 -2.08 -0.66
N ALA A 213 -23.15 -3.31 -0.86
CA ALA A 213 -24.56 -3.60 -1.11
C ALA A 213 -24.93 -4.86 -0.33
N TRP A 214 -25.60 -4.68 0.80
CA TRP A 214 -25.90 -5.74 1.75
C TRP A 214 -27.41 -5.97 1.80
N GLY A 215 -27.82 -7.19 1.50
CA GLY A 215 -29.15 -7.70 1.80
C GLY A 215 -29.13 -8.54 3.07
N ASP A 216 -30.27 -9.14 3.38
CA ASP A 216 -30.47 -9.86 4.64
C ASP A 216 -29.69 -11.19 4.75
N TYR A 217 -29.35 -11.78 3.59
CA TYR A 217 -28.59 -13.04 3.49
C TYR A 217 -27.34 -12.94 2.62
N LEU A 218 -27.23 -11.89 1.80
CA LEU A 218 -26.20 -11.76 0.77
C LEU A 218 -25.56 -10.38 0.88
N ARG A 219 -24.23 -10.33 0.99
CA ARG A 219 -23.47 -9.10 1.11
C ARG A 219 -22.45 -9.02 0.00
N PHE A 220 -22.47 -7.90 -0.72
CA PHE A 220 -21.49 -7.56 -1.72
C PHE A 220 -20.64 -6.39 -1.24
N SER A 221 -19.35 -6.47 -1.48
CA SER A 221 -18.40 -5.41 -1.17
C SER A 221 -17.34 -5.39 -2.25
N THR A 222 -17.04 -4.20 -2.77
CA THR A 222 -15.97 -4.00 -3.74
C THR A 222 -15.08 -2.88 -3.27
N ASN A 223 -13.78 -3.04 -3.43
CA ASN A 223 -12.79 -2.08 -2.99
C ASN A 223 -11.75 -1.88 -4.07
N TYR A 224 -11.40 -0.62 -4.34
CA TYR A 224 -10.30 -0.23 -5.19
C TYR A 224 -9.17 0.36 -4.34
N TYR A 225 -7.94 -0.08 -4.59
CA TYR A 225 -6.75 0.29 -3.84
C TYR A 225 -5.77 1.07 -4.71
N TYR A 226 -5.32 2.21 -4.20
CA TYR A 226 -4.40 3.09 -4.90
C TYR A 226 -3.19 3.46 -4.00
N PRO A 227 -1.95 3.36 -4.49
CA PRO A 227 -0.78 3.80 -3.74
C PRO A 227 -0.74 5.32 -3.63
N LEU A 228 -0.63 5.83 -2.40
CA LEU A 228 -0.41 7.26 -2.13
C LEU A 228 1.08 7.57 -1.91
N SER A 229 1.88 6.57 -1.54
CA SER A 229 3.33 6.70 -1.41
C SER A 229 4.06 6.29 -2.69
N ALA A 230 5.16 6.98 -2.99
CA ALA A 230 6.09 6.59 -4.03
C ALA A 230 6.84 5.27 -3.69
N LEU A 231 7.60 4.76 -4.67
CA LEU A 231 8.53 3.66 -4.45
C LEU A 231 9.56 4.05 -3.39
N SER A 232 9.63 3.27 -2.32
CA SER A 232 10.59 3.47 -1.23
C SER A 232 11.50 2.26 -1.10
N GLN A 233 12.74 2.50 -0.69
CA GLN A 233 13.77 1.47 -0.56
C GLN A 233 13.39 0.49 0.55
N GLN A 234 13.61 -0.81 0.33
CA GLN A 234 13.32 -1.81 1.33
C GLN A 234 14.38 -1.79 2.44
N PRO A 235 13.98 -1.87 3.73
CA PRO A 235 14.95 -2.02 4.81
C PRO A 235 15.75 -3.31 4.64
N GLY A 236 17.09 -3.21 4.66
CA GLY A 236 18.01 -4.35 4.57
C GLY A 236 18.42 -4.78 3.15
N ASP A 237 17.80 -4.23 2.10
CA ASP A 237 18.21 -4.50 0.72
C ASP A 237 18.16 -3.21 -0.12
N GLY A 238 19.34 -2.71 -0.47
CA GLY A 238 19.48 -1.44 -1.17
C GLY A 238 19.05 -1.47 -2.63
N VAL A 239 18.80 -2.65 -3.19
CA VAL A 239 18.56 -2.85 -4.62
C VAL A 239 17.07 -2.88 -4.96
N PHE A 240 16.21 -3.23 -4.00
CA PHE A 240 14.77 -3.32 -4.22
C PHE A 240 14.02 -2.13 -3.61
N PHE A 241 13.12 -1.60 -4.42
CA PHE A 241 12.12 -0.63 -4.00
C PHE A 241 10.78 -1.33 -3.89
N SER A 242 9.96 -0.90 -2.94
CA SER A 242 8.60 -1.39 -2.77
C SER A 242 7.62 -0.23 -2.62
N ARG A 243 6.40 -0.42 -3.11
CA ARG A 243 5.25 0.42 -2.78
C ARG A 243 3.99 -0.44 -2.71
N PRO A 244 2.89 0.06 -2.13
CA PRO A 244 1.61 -0.61 -2.26
C PRO A 244 1.25 -0.83 -3.74
N ALA A 245 0.81 -2.02 -4.08
CA ALA A 245 0.33 -2.34 -5.42
C ALA A 245 -1.07 -1.75 -5.60
N ARG A 246 -1.32 -1.21 -6.79
CA ARG A 246 -2.67 -0.82 -7.21
C ARG A 246 -3.47 -2.10 -7.51
N GLY A 247 -4.76 -2.12 -7.20
CA GLY A 247 -5.57 -3.31 -7.40
C GLY A 247 -7.00 -3.13 -6.92
N TYR A 248 -7.80 -4.18 -7.05
CA TYR A 248 -9.16 -4.21 -6.56
C TYR A 248 -9.54 -5.59 -6.03
N ASP A 249 -10.55 -5.60 -5.16
CA ASP A 249 -11.22 -6.82 -4.75
C ASP A 249 -12.74 -6.71 -4.88
N ILE A 250 -13.35 -7.88 -5.02
CA ILE A 250 -14.80 -8.08 -5.01
C ILE A 250 -15.06 -9.24 -4.07
N THR A 251 -15.79 -8.99 -3.00
CA THR A 251 -16.12 -9.96 -1.97
C THR A 251 -17.64 -10.14 -1.89
N THR A 252 -18.06 -11.39 -1.96
CA THR A 252 -19.45 -11.83 -1.79
C THR A 252 -19.52 -12.73 -0.56
N GLN A 253 -20.42 -12.42 0.36
CA GLN A 253 -20.69 -13.25 1.54
C GLN A 253 -22.16 -13.65 1.57
N GLY A 254 -22.43 -14.93 1.78
CA GLY A 254 -23.78 -15.48 1.86
C GLY A 254 -24.00 -16.21 3.18
N TYR A 255 -25.18 -16.07 3.78
CA TYR A 255 -25.59 -16.79 4.99
C TYR A 255 -26.78 -17.69 4.69
N LEU A 256 -26.84 -18.87 5.33
CA LEU A 256 -27.97 -19.78 5.16
C LEU A 256 -29.23 -19.17 5.78
N PRO A 257 -30.38 -19.15 5.06
CA PRO A 257 -31.59 -18.52 5.58
C PRO A 257 -32.12 -19.13 6.89
N PHE A 258 -32.00 -20.45 7.01
CA PHE A 258 -32.45 -21.24 8.15
C PHE A 258 -31.37 -21.41 9.24
N TYR A 259 -30.12 -21.03 8.98
CA TYR A 259 -29.01 -21.20 9.93
C TYR A 259 -27.91 -20.15 9.72
N ARG A 260 -28.18 -18.91 10.16
CA ARG A 260 -27.30 -17.74 9.94
C ARG A 260 -25.94 -17.82 10.66
N GLN A 261 -25.71 -18.84 11.48
CA GLN A 261 -24.42 -19.15 12.10
C GLN A 261 -23.38 -19.58 11.06
N ILE A 262 -23.80 -20.14 9.91
CA ILE A 262 -22.90 -20.60 8.86
C ILE A 262 -23.08 -19.72 7.62
N GLY A 263 -21.96 -19.28 7.05
CA GLY A 263 -21.93 -18.54 5.81
C GLY A 263 -20.77 -18.93 4.90
N GLY A 264 -20.97 -18.70 3.61
CA GLY A 264 -19.94 -18.81 2.59
C GLY A 264 -19.32 -17.45 2.29
N LEU A 265 -18.05 -17.45 1.92
CA LEU A 265 -17.31 -16.28 1.45
C LEU A 265 -16.65 -16.62 0.12
N PHE A 266 -16.79 -15.73 -0.85
CA PHE A 266 -16.13 -15.76 -2.13
C PHE A 266 -15.48 -14.39 -2.35
N SER A 267 -14.18 -14.36 -2.61
CA SER A 267 -13.47 -13.12 -2.92
C SER A 267 -12.60 -13.29 -4.16
N TYR A 268 -12.66 -12.32 -5.05
CA TYR A 268 -11.78 -12.21 -6.20
C TYR A 268 -10.92 -10.97 -6.04
N GLU A 269 -9.62 -11.10 -6.21
CA GLU A 269 -8.70 -9.96 -6.17
C GLU A 269 -7.73 -9.98 -7.36
N GLN A 270 -7.46 -8.79 -7.88
CA GLN A 270 -6.47 -8.57 -8.93
C GLN A 270 -5.65 -7.32 -8.61
N TYR A 271 -4.34 -7.46 -8.73
CA TYR A 271 -3.40 -6.36 -8.57
C TYR A 271 -2.64 -6.15 -9.87
N LEU A 272 -2.19 -4.92 -10.09
CA LEU A 272 -1.54 -4.53 -11.33
C LEU A 272 -0.09 -4.09 -11.06
N GLY A 273 0.86 -4.61 -11.84
CA GLY A 273 2.29 -4.33 -11.74
C GLY A 273 3.14 -5.54 -12.14
N ASP A 274 4.38 -5.28 -12.58
CA ASP A 274 5.26 -6.32 -13.16
C ASP A 274 5.76 -7.32 -12.10
N HIS A 275 5.92 -6.88 -10.85
CA HIS A 275 6.52 -7.67 -9.78
C HIS A 275 5.72 -7.49 -8.48
N VAL A 276 4.54 -8.08 -8.41
CA VAL A 276 3.64 -8.00 -7.25
C VAL A 276 3.70 -9.30 -6.45
N ASP A 277 3.79 -9.21 -5.12
CA ASP A 277 3.71 -10.38 -4.23
C ASP A 277 2.32 -10.46 -3.58
N LEU A 278 1.39 -11.12 -4.27
CA LEU A 278 -0.01 -11.25 -3.85
C LEU A 278 -0.19 -12.16 -2.62
N PHE A 279 0.73 -13.10 -2.41
CA PHE A 279 0.65 -14.10 -1.34
C PHE A 279 1.54 -13.77 -0.13
N GLY A 280 2.38 -12.74 -0.21
CA GLY A 280 3.38 -12.44 0.83
C GLY A 280 4.43 -13.55 0.94
N SER A 281 4.66 -14.29 -0.14
CA SER A 281 5.51 -15.48 -0.18
C SER A 281 6.93 -15.20 -0.68
N GLY A 282 7.19 -13.96 -1.12
CA GLY A 282 8.39 -13.56 -1.84
C GLY A 282 8.35 -13.85 -3.35
N LYS A 283 7.41 -14.67 -3.84
CA LYS A 283 7.25 -14.93 -5.28
C LYS A 283 6.49 -13.77 -5.94
N LYS A 284 7.22 -13.00 -6.75
CA LYS A 284 6.70 -11.85 -7.49
C LYS A 284 6.10 -12.31 -8.81
N GLN A 285 4.96 -11.74 -9.19
CA GLN A 285 4.24 -12.07 -10.42
C GLN A 285 3.80 -10.78 -11.14
N SER A 286 3.63 -10.87 -12.46
CA SER A 286 3.04 -9.79 -13.27
C SER A 286 1.52 -9.88 -13.20
N ASP A 287 0.87 -8.76 -12.87
CA ASP A 287 -0.58 -8.60 -12.76
C ASP A 287 -1.31 -9.80 -12.09
N PRO A 288 -0.92 -10.18 -10.86
CA PRO A 288 -1.43 -11.40 -10.25
C PRO A 288 -2.91 -11.28 -9.89
N ARG A 289 -3.58 -12.43 -9.99
CA ARG A 289 -4.97 -12.63 -9.60
C ARG A 289 -5.09 -13.79 -8.63
N ALA A 290 -6.02 -13.66 -7.69
CA ALA A 290 -6.35 -14.73 -6.77
C ALA A 290 -7.86 -14.84 -6.55
N LEU A 291 -8.28 -16.07 -6.33
CA LEU A 291 -9.60 -16.45 -5.88
C LEU A 291 -9.49 -16.94 -4.44
N GLN A 292 -10.39 -16.50 -3.58
CA GLN A 292 -10.48 -16.98 -2.21
C GLN A 292 -11.89 -17.51 -1.94
N LEU A 293 -11.94 -18.73 -1.44
CA LEU A 293 -13.15 -19.41 -0.99
C LEU A 293 -13.08 -19.57 0.51
N GLY A 294 -14.19 -19.40 1.20
CA GLY A 294 -14.20 -19.47 2.65
C GLY A 294 -15.52 -19.92 3.24
N VAL A 295 -15.42 -20.47 4.45
CA VAL A 295 -16.56 -20.78 5.30
C VAL A 295 -16.39 -20.02 6.59
N ASN A 296 -17.45 -19.35 7.04
CA ASN A 296 -17.51 -18.70 8.32
C ASN A 296 -18.51 -19.41 9.25
N TYR A 297 -18.15 -19.52 10.53
CA TYR A 297 -18.98 -20.08 11.58
C TYR A 297 -19.02 -19.12 12.77
N THR A 298 -20.22 -18.67 13.13
CA THR A 298 -20.49 -17.71 14.19
C THR A 298 -21.41 -18.39 15.22
N PRO A 299 -20.87 -19.12 16.20
CA PRO A 299 -21.69 -19.80 17.21
C PRO A 299 -22.49 -18.80 18.07
N VAL A 300 -21.91 -17.63 18.34
CA VAL A 300 -22.49 -16.54 19.12
C VAL A 300 -22.06 -15.21 18.47
N PRO A 301 -22.82 -14.11 18.60
CA PRO A 301 -22.45 -12.83 17.96
C PRO A 301 -21.03 -12.35 18.26
N LEU A 302 -20.53 -12.64 19.47
CA LEU A 302 -19.19 -12.26 19.92
C LEU A 302 -18.07 -12.98 19.17
N VAL A 303 -18.27 -14.20 18.66
CA VAL A 303 -17.19 -15.05 18.15
C VAL A 303 -17.47 -15.49 16.73
N THR A 304 -16.53 -15.24 15.81
CA THR A 304 -16.58 -15.73 14.43
C THR A 304 -15.29 -16.47 14.11
N MET A 305 -15.41 -17.66 13.55
CA MET A 305 -14.31 -18.43 12.97
C MET A 305 -14.44 -18.41 11.45
N LYS A 306 -13.36 -18.12 10.73
CA LYS A 306 -13.31 -18.23 9.27
C LYS A 306 -12.23 -19.22 8.87
N ALA A 307 -12.54 -20.13 7.95
CA ALA A 307 -11.57 -20.95 7.25
C ALA A 307 -11.56 -20.50 5.79
N LEU A 308 -10.39 -20.13 5.27
CA LEU A 308 -10.21 -19.52 3.96
C LEU A 308 -9.17 -20.33 3.17
N HIS A 309 -9.48 -20.62 1.92
CA HIS A 309 -8.59 -21.22 0.94
C HIS A 309 -8.42 -20.25 -0.22
N LYS A 310 -7.20 -19.76 -0.42
CA LYS A 310 -6.85 -18.81 -1.49
C LYS A 310 -6.01 -19.53 -2.54
N ILE A 311 -6.36 -19.35 -3.81
CA ILE A 311 -5.67 -19.92 -4.98
C ILE A 311 -5.34 -18.78 -5.94
N GLY A 312 -4.17 -18.78 -6.55
CA GLY A 312 -3.76 -17.76 -7.51
C GLY A 312 -2.96 -18.33 -8.68
N ALA A 313 -2.56 -17.43 -9.58
CA ALA A 313 -1.73 -17.79 -10.72
C ALA A 313 -0.37 -18.38 -10.27
N GLY A 314 0.24 -19.20 -11.14
CA GLY A 314 1.53 -19.84 -10.85
C GLY A 314 1.48 -20.96 -9.81
N GLY A 315 0.30 -21.56 -9.57
CA GLY A 315 0.13 -22.69 -8.65
C GLY A 315 0.26 -22.32 -7.17
N GLN A 316 0.15 -21.03 -6.83
CA GLN A 316 0.18 -20.61 -5.43
C GLN A 316 -1.17 -20.84 -4.75
N SER A 317 -1.11 -21.42 -3.56
CA SER A 317 -2.26 -21.56 -2.67
C SER A 317 -1.88 -21.20 -1.24
N GLN A 318 -2.86 -20.73 -0.48
CA GLN A 318 -2.68 -20.39 0.93
C GLN A 318 -3.95 -20.71 1.72
N ASP A 319 -3.79 -21.48 2.78
CA ASP A 319 -4.83 -21.74 3.77
C ASP A 319 -4.69 -20.80 4.95
N GLN A 320 -5.81 -20.22 5.38
CA GLN A 320 -5.84 -19.31 6.51
C GLN A 320 -7.05 -19.60 7.41
N VAL A 321 -6.80 -19.65 8.71
CA VAL A 321 -7.83 -19.66 9.75
C VAL A 321 -7.82 -18.31 10.47
N GLU A 322 -9.00 -17.70 10.61
CA GLU A 322 -9.17 -16.46 11.37
C GLU A 322 -10.15 -16.69 12.52
N LEU A 323 -9.74 -16.31 13.73
CA LEU A 323 -10.63 -16.21 14.89
C LEU A 323 -10.86 -14.73 15.18
N ALA A 324 -12.11 -14.28 15.14
CA ALA A 324 -12.50 -12.91 15.41
C ALA A 324 -13.44 -12.81 16.61
N LEU A 325 -13.11 -11.93 17.56
CA LEU A 325 -13.98 -11.49 18.64
C LEU A 325 -14.56 -10.13 18.29
N SER A 326 -15.89 -10.01 18.20
CA SER A 326 -16.61 -8.78 17.83
C SER A 326 -17.52 -8.34 18.96
N TYR A 327 -17.08 -7.34 19.73
CA TYR A 327 -17.82 -6.79 20.86
C TYR A 327 -18.61 -5.54 20.44
N ARG A 328 -19.92 -5.59 20.61
CA ARG A 328 -20.84 -4.48 20.29
C ARG A 328 -21.10 -3.68 21.55
N LEU A 329 -20.73 -2.40 21.53
CA LEU A 329 -20.91 -1.52 22.66
C LEU A 329 -22.40 -1.16 22.81
N GLY A 330 -22.89 -1.08 24.05
CA GLY A 330 -24.30 -0.82 24.36
C GLY A 330 -25.22 -2.05 24.25
N VAL A 331 -24.73 -3.19 23.77
CA VAL A 331 -25.50 -4.45 23.74
C VAL A 331 -25.17 -5.29 24.97
N PRO A 332 -26.15 -5.77 25.77
CA PRO A 332 -25.88 -6.64 26.92
C PRO A 332 -25.02 -7.85 26.55
N LEU A 333 -23.99 -8.14 27.35
CA LEU A 333 -23.05 -9.24 27.08
C LEU A 333 -23.75 -10.59 26.88
N VAL A 334 -24.80 -10.85 27.66
CA VAL A 334 -25.64 -12.07 27.53
C VAL A 334 -26.14 -12.26 26.10
N LYS A 335 -26.60 -11.19 25.43
CA LYS A 335 -27.06 -11.26 24.04
C LYS A 335 -25.91 -11.55 23.06
N GLN A 336 -24.69 -11.16 23.40
CA GLN A 336 -23.52 -11.34 22.54
C GLN A 336 -22.88 -12.73 22.67
N ILE A 337 -23.10 -13.42 23.79
CA ILE A 337 -22.63 -14.80 24.03
C ILE A 337 -23.73 -15.84 23.82
N SER A 338 -24.90 -15.41 23.40
CA SER A 338 -26.08 -16.26 23.21
C SER A 338 -26.26 -16.64 21.72
N PRO A 339 -26.37 -17.93 21.38
CA PRO A 339 -26.56 -18.39 20.00
C PRO A 339 -27.85 -17.89 19.34
N GLU A 340 -28.91 -17.65 20.12
CA GLU A 340 -30.21 -17.20 19.63
C GLU A 340 -30.19 -15.80 19.02
N TYR A 341 -29.21 -14.96 19.39
CA TYR A 341 -29.05 -13.61 18.86
C TYR A 341 -28.20 -13.54 17.60
N VAL A 342 -27.62 -14.65 17.13
CA VAL A 342 -26.82 -14.64 15.89
C VAL A 342 -27.66 -14.21 14.70
N ALA A 343 -28.90 -14.70 14.58
CA ALA A 343 -29.76 -14.36 13.46
C ALA A 343 -30.08 -12.85 13.41
N GLN A 344 -30.34 -12.25 14.57
CA GLN A 344 -30.57 -10.82 14.71
C GLN A 344 -29.29 -10.04 14.41
N ALA A 345 -28.13 -10.46 14.94
CA ALA A 345 -26.86 -9.80 14.72
C ALA A 345 -26.44 -9.78 13.24
N LYS A 346 -26.78 -10.84 12.49
CA LYS A 346 -26.48 -10.98 11.05
C LYS A 346 -27.53 -10.37 10.11
N SER A 347 -28.71 -10.00 10.63
CA SER A 347 -29.74 -9.27 9.86
C SER A 347 -29.23 -7.94 9.32
N LEU A 348 -29.94 -7.37 8.34
CA LEU A 348 -29.60 -6.06 7.79
C LEU A 348 -29.50 -4.96 8.87
N ARG A 349 -30.50 -4.89 9.75
CA ARG A 349 -30.50 -3.96 10.89
C ARG A 349 -29.36 -4.23 11.87
N GLY A 350 -29.11 -5.49 12.18
CA GLY A 350 -28.09 -5.87 13.14
C GLY A 350 -26.67 -5.68 12.62
N SER A 351 -26.46 -5.79 11.31
CA SER A 351 -25.14 -5.75 10.69
C SER A 351 -24.70 -4.38 10.23
N ARG A 352 -25.57 -3.35 10.26
CA ARG A 352 -25.21 -1.98 9.86
C ARG A 352 -23.98 -1.41 10.59
N TYR A 353 -23.64 -1.92 11.77
CA TYR A 353 -22.46 -1.55 12.56
C TYR A 353 -21.28 -2.54 12.45
N ASP A 354 -21.35 -3.50 11.52
CA ASP A 354 -20.23 -4.40 11.23
C ASP A 354 -19.11 -3.61 10.51
N PRO A 355 -17.82 -3.88 10.79
CA PRO A 355 -16.71 -3.26 10.08
C PRO A 355 -16.77 -3.45 8.57
N VAL A 356 -16.13 -2.55 7.82
CA VAL A 356 -16.05 -2.62 6.36
C VAL A 356 -15.31 -3.88 5.90
N GLU A 357 -15.88 -4.61 4.95
CA GLU A 357 -15.23 -5.79 4.36
C GLU A 357 -14.25 -5.35 3.26
N ARG A 358 -12.97 -5.26 3.66
CA ARG A 358 -11.84 -4.89 2.79
C ARG A 358 -10.55 -5.55 3.25
N LYS A 359 -9.54 -5.56 2.38
CA LYS A 359 -8.20 -6.03 2.68
C LYS A 359 -7.38 -4.93 3.36
N ASN A 360 -7.26 -4.99 4.69
CA ASN A 360 -6.53 -3.99 5.48
C ASN A 360 -5.00 -4.08 5.36
N VAL A 361 -4.48 -5.13 4.72
CA VAL A 361 -3.03 -5.32 4.47
C VAL A 361 -2.71 -4.88 3.05
N PRO A 362 -1.83 -3.88 2.86
CA PRO A 362 -1.32 -3.54 1.54
C PRO A 362 -0.57 -4.71 0.89
N VAL A 363 -1.02 -5.14 -0.28
CA VAL A 363 -0.20 -5.95 -1.18
C VAL A 363 0.88 -5.06 -1.74
N LEU A 364 2.10 -5.59 -1.88
CA LEU A 364 3.25 -4.80 -2.32
C LEU A 364 3.64 -5.14 -3.75
N GLU A 365 3.95 -4.11 -4.52
CA GLU A 365 4.71 -4.23 -5.75
C GLU A 365 6.17 -3.86 -5.50
N PHE A 366 7.05 -4.52 -6.24
CA PHE A 366 8.49 -4.36 -6.14
C PHE A 366 9.04 -3.83 -7.45
N ARG A 367 10.11 -3.05 -7.36
CA ARG A 367 10.90 -2.67 -8.52
C ARG A 367 12.36 -2.81 -8.18
N GLN A 368 13.07 -3.59 -8.98
CA GLN A 368 14.52 -3.69 -8.88
C GLN A 368 15.16 -2.49 -9.56
N ARG A 369 16.12 -1.84 -8.90
CA ARG A 369 16.96 -0.83 -9.55
C ARG A 369 17.80 -1.53 -10.62
N LYS A 370 17.98 -0.89 -11.78
CA LYS A 370 18.99 -1.34 -12.75
C LYS A 370 20.37 -1.22 -12.10
N THR A 371 20.96 -2.37 -11.78
CA THR A 371 22.25 -2.52 -11.09
C THR A 371 23.45 -2.44 -12.03
N LEU A 372 23.25 -2.72 -13.32
CA LEU A 372 24.25 -2.61 -14.37
C LEU A 372 23.62 -2.05 -15.65
N GLN A 373 24.24 -1.03 -16.23
CA GLN A 373 23.93 -0.48 -17.54
C GLN A 373 25.24 -0.18 -18.26
N VAL A 374 25.29 -0.50 -19.55
CA VAL A 374 26.44 -0.26 -20.40
C VAL A 374 26.00 0.38 -21.71
N PHE A 375 26.75 1.37 -22.16
CA PHE A 375 26.58 2.05 -23.43
C PHE A 375 27.94 2.20 -24.09
N LEU A 376 28.03 1.88 -25.38
CA LEU A 376 29.25 2.02 -26.15
C LEU A 376 29.14 3.30 -26.98
N ALA A 377 30.02 4.27 -26.68
CA ALA A 377 30.04 5.54 -27.38
C ALA A 377 30.44 5.32 -28.84
N THR A 378 29.74 5.99 -29.75
CA THR A 378 30.08 5.95 -31.17
C THR A 378 31.25 6.91 -31.44
N PRO A 379 32.39 6.44 -31.93
CA PRO A 379 33.52 7.30 -32.30
C PRO A 379 33.19 8.14 -33.55
N PRO A 380 34.09 9.05 -33.98
CA PRO A 380 33.87 9.88 -35.16
C PRO A 380 33.56 9.05 -36.41
N TRP A 381 32.70 9.57 -37.30
CA TRP A 381 32.10 8.80 -38.41
C TRP A 381 33.02 8.65 -39.64
N SER A 382 34.18 9.31 -39.63
CA SER A 382 35.18 9.27 -40.69
C SER A 382 36.48 8.68 -40.17
N LEU A 383 36.60 7.35 -40.24
CA LEU A 383 37.79 6.64 -39.78
C LEU A 383 38.76 6.44 -40.92
N GLN A 384 40.05 6.68 -40.69
CA GLN A 384 41.10 6.39 -41.67
C GLN A 384 41.60 4.95 -41.51
N ALA A 385 41.99 4.34 -42.63
CA ALA A 385 42.64 3.02 -42.59
C ALA A 385 43.89 3.06 -41.70
N GLY A 386 44.03 2.08 -40.79
CA GLY A 386 45.15 1.99 -39.85
C GLY A 386 45.06 2.93 -38.63
N GLU A 387 44.00 3.73 -38.50
CA GLU A 387 43.78 4.59 -37.33
C GLU A 387 43.46 3.75 -36.08
N THR A 388 44.06 4.11 -34.95
CA THR A 388 43.74 3.52 -33.64
C THR A 388 42.69 4.36 -32.94
N VAL A 389 41.50 3.80 -32.74
CA VAL A 389 40.34 4.48 -32.18
C VAL A 389 40.10 4.02 -30.73
N PRO A 390 39.97 4.94 -29.76
CA PRO A 390 39.59 4.58 -28.40
C PRO A 390 38.11 4.18 -28.34
N LEU A 391 37.84 3.03 -27.70
CA LEU A 391 36.49 2.55 -27.45
C LEU A 391 36.05 2.99 -26.05
N VAL A 392 35.22 4.02 -26.00
CA VAL A 392 34.73 4.57 -24.73
C VAL A 392 33.45 3.84 -24.32
N VAL A 393 33.57 3.05 -23.25
CA VAL A 393 32.44 2.34 -22.63
C VAL A 393 31.91 3.16 -21.45
N GLU A 394 30.67 3.63 -21.57
CA GLU A 394 29.96 4.31 -20.48
C GLU A 394 29.23 3.27 -19.62
N ILE A 395 29.55 3.24 -18.32
CA ILE A 395 29.08 2.19 -17.41
C ILE A 395 28.43 2.83 -16.20
N LYS A 396 27.22 2.39 -15.87
CA LYS A 396 26.56 2.66 -14.60
C LYS A 396 26.35 1.33 -13.87
N ALA A 397 27.24 1.02 -12.94
CA ALA A 397 27.22 -0.22 -12.18
C ALA A 397 27.17 0.08 -10.67
N LEU A 398 26.40 -0.72 -9.92
CA LEU A 398 26.39 -0.71 -8.46
C LEU A 398 27.46 -1.66 -7.88
N HIS A 399 27.83 -2.67 -8.64
CA HIS A 399 28.82 -3.69 -8.29
C HIS A 399 30.05 -3.59 -9.20
N GLY A 400 31.17 -4.21 -8.81
CA GLY A 400 32.37 -4.28 -9.64
C GLY A 400 32.10 -5.08 -10.92
N ILE A 401 32.82 -4.73 -11.99
CA ILE A 401 32.81 -5.49 -13.25
C ILE A 401 33.86 -6.58 -13.13
N SER A 402 33.47 -7.82 -13.38
CA SER A 402 34.32 -9.01 -13.25
C SER A 402 34.80 -9.52 -14.61
N HIS A 403 34.02 -9.33 -15.67
CA HIS A 403 34.37 -9.80 -17.01
C HIS A 403 33.88 -8.87 -18.13
N VAL A 404 34.67 -8.77 -19.19
CA VAL A 404 34.41 -7.97 -20.39
C VAL A 404 34.52 -8.86 -21.61
N SER A 405 33.50 -8.87 -22.46
CA SER A 405 33.47 -9.65 -23.69
C SER A 405 33.01 -8.79 -24.86
N TRP A 406 33.79 -8.77 -25.94
CA TRP A 406 33.46 -8.05 -27.16
C TRP A 406 32.87 -8.98 -28.21
N GLN A 407 31.89 -8.48 -28.96
CA GLN A 407 31.20 -9.23 -30.00
C GLN A 407 30.97 -8.38 -31.25
N GLY A 408 30.90 -9.03 -32.42
CA GLY A 408 30.87 -8.38 -33.73
C GLY A 408 32.17 -8.63 -34.51
N ASP A 409 32.62 -7.63 -35.26
CA ASP A 409 33.78 -7.73 -36.16
C ASP A 409 35.12 -7.51 -35.43
N THR A 410 35.28 -8.18 -34.28
CA THR A 410 36.40 -7.98 -33.35
C THR A 410 37.75 -8.37 -33.96
N GLN A 411 37.78 -9.35 -34.86
CA GLN A 411 38.99 -9.79 -35.57
C GLN A 411 39.41 -8.79 -36.64
N ALA A 412 38.45 -8.28 -37.43
CA ALA A 412 38.72 -7.30 -38.47
C ALA A 412 39.19 -5.96 -37.90
N LEU A 413 38.62 -5.55 -36.75
CA LEU A 413 38.97 -4.32 -36.03
C LEU A 413 40.18 -4.45 -35.10
N SER A 414 40.86 -5.60 -35.11
CA SER A 414 42.06 -5.90 -34.30
C SER A 414 42.02 -5.27 -32.90
N LEU A 415 41.01 -5.64 -32.10
CA LEU A 415 40.81 -5.07 -30.77
C LEU A 415 42.04 -5.25 -29.88
N THR A 416 42.49 -4.16 -29.27
CA THR A 416 43.63 -4.16 -28.37
C THR A 416 43.14 -3.93 -26.93
N PRO A 417 43.34 -4.91 -26.03
CA PRO A 417 42.95 -4.79 -24.63
C PRO A 417 43.87 -3.82 -23.87
N PRO A 418 43.39 -3.20 -22.78
CA PRO A 418 44.24 -2.53 -21.79
C PRO A 418 45.06 -3.57 -20.99
N HIS A 419 45.84 -3.11 -20.00
CA HIS A 419 46.70 -3.98 -19.18
C HIS A 419 45.94 -5.14 -18.50
N ASP A 420 44.67 -4.93 -18.13
CA ASP A 420 43.76 -5.96 -17.67
C ASP A 420 42.62 -6.12 -18.68
N ALA A 421 42.52 -7.29 -19.33
CA ALA A 421 41.45 -7.56 -20.30
C ALA A 421 40.04 -7.56 -19.68
N ASN A 422 39.90 -7.60 -18.36
CA ASN A 422 38.62 -7.44 -17.68
C ASN A 422 38.32 -6.00 -17.24
N ASP A 423 39.25 -5.05 -17.46
CA ASP A 423 38.93 -3.63 -17.31
C ASP A 423 38.11 -3.18 -18.52
N PRO A 424 36.87 -2.70 -18.34
CA PRO A 424 36.05 -2.24 -19.44
C PRO A 424 36.51 -0.88 -20.01
N ARG A 425 37.48 -0.20 -19.39
CA ARG A 425 38.02 1.09 -19.84
C ARG A 425 39.39 0.91 -20.51
N GLY A 426 39.68 1.72 -21.52
CA GLY A 426 41.00 1.75 -22.17
C GLY A 426 41.16 0.78 -23.35
N TRP A 427 40.07 0.16 -23.80
CA TRP A 427 40.06 -0.62 -25.04
C TRP A 427 40.25 0.27 -26.26
N THR A 428 40.97 -0.24 -27.26
CA THR A 428 41.16 0.43 -28.55
C THR A 428 40.90 -0.53 -29.69
N ALA A 429 40.51 -0.01 -30.85
CA ALA A 429 40.34 -0.75 -32.10
C ALA A 429 41.29 -0.18 -33.16
N ILE A 430 41.89 -1.05 -33.96
CA ILE A 430 42.71 -0.64 -35.11
C ILE A 430 41.87 -0.83 -36.37
N VAL A 431 41.64 0.26 -37.09
CA VAL A 431 40.79 0.25 -38.28
C VAL A 431 41.50 -0.52 -39.40
N PRO A 432 40.85 -1.52 -40.03
CA PRO A 432 41.46 -2.31 -41.10
C PRO A 432 41.74 -1.46 -42.35
N PRO A 433 42.63 -1.92 -43.24
CA PRO A 433 42.84 -1.27 -44.53
C PRO A 433 41.54 -1.25 -45.34
N TRP A 434 41.39 -0.23 -46.17
CA TRP A 434 40.27 -0.13 -47.10
C TRP A 434 40.31 -1.28 -48.12
N ASP A 435 39.18 -1.97 -48.29
CA ASP A 435 39.02 -3.04 -49.25
C ASP A 435 38.40 -2.50 -50.55
N ASP A 436 39.19 -2.51 -51.63
CA ASP A 436 38.81 -2.05 -52.97
C ASP A 436 38.07 -3.11 -53.81
N THR A 437 37.78 -4.28 -53.24
CA THR A 437 37.03 -5.32 -53.97
C THR A 437 35.59 -4.88 -54.25
N LEU A 438 35.11 -5.25 -55.44
CA LEU A 438 33.82 -4.80 -55.94
C LEU A 438 32.68 -5.39 -55.10
N GLY A 439 32.05 -4.55 -54.26
CA GLY A 439 31.00 -4.95 -53.33
C GLY A 439 31.43 -5.05 -51.86
N ALA A 440 32.66 -4.65 -51.50
CA ALA A 440 33.10 -4.59 -50.11
C ALA A 440 32.33 -3.54 -49.30
N ASP A 441 31.78 -3.94 -48.14
CA ASP A 441 30.94 -3.08 -47.31
C ASP A 441 31.73 -2.03 -46.52
N ASN A 442 33.01 -2.30 -46.18
CA ASN A 442 33.91 -1.43 -45.40
C ASN A 442 33.25 -0.84 -44.12
N ARG A 443 32.33 -1.61 -43.53
CA ARG A 443 31.55 -1.29 -42.32
C ARG A 443 31.71 -2.42 -41.33
N TYR A 444 32.02 -2.06 -40.09
CA TYR A 444 32.28 -3.02 -39.03
C TYR A 444 31.38 -2.72 -37.84
N ARG A 445 30.74 -3.76 -37.30
CA ARG A 445 29.81 -3.64 -36.19
C ARG A 445 30.44 -4.17 -34.92
N LEU A 446 30.27 -3.42 -33.84
CA LEU A 446 30.86 -3.76 -32.56
C LEU A 446 29.86 -3.53 -31.42
N SER A 447 29.90 -4.40 -30.42
CA SER A 447 29.27 -4.19 -29.13
C SER A 447 30.05 -4.90 -28.03
N VAL A 448 29.87 -4.45 -26.79
CA VAL A 448 30.47 -5.04 -25.58
C VAL A 448 29.42 -5.59 -24.64
N THR A 449 29.71 -6.74 -24.04
CA THR A 449 28.96 -7.39 -22.96
C THR A 449 29.80 -7.37 -21.69
N LEU A 450 29.22 -6.85 -20.61
CA LEU A 450 29.84 -6.80 -19.29
C LEU A 450 29.16 -7.79 -18.35
N GLU A 451 29.94 -8.42 -17.48
CA GLU A 451 29.49 -9.22 -16.34
C GLU A 451 29.93 -8.55 -15.04
N ASP A 452 29.03 -8.42 -14.06
CA ASP A 452 29.36 -7.93 -12.72
C ASP A 452 29.71 -9.06 -11.73
N ASP A 453 30.15 -8.71 -10.53
CA ASP A 453 30.45 -9.66 -9.45
C ASP A 453 29.23 -10.49 -8.98
N LYS A 454 28.02 -10.12 -9.41
CA LYS A 454 26.76 -10.84 -9.16
C LYS A 454 26.33 -11.69 -10.34
N GLN A 455 27.23 -11.91 -11.32
CA GLN A 455 27.00 -12.68 -12.55
C GLN A 455 25.90 -12.10 -13.43
N GLN A 456 25.56 -10.82 -13.26
CA GLN A 456 24.62 -10.14 -14.14
C GLN A 456 25.35 -9.74 -15.43
N ARG A 457 24.83 -10.20 -16.57
CA ARG A 457 25.35 -9.88 -17.90
C ARG A 457 24.49 -8.83 -18.60
N VAL A 458 25.11 -7.77 -19.11
CA VAL A 458 24.43 -6.73 -19.89
C VAL A 458 25.25 -6.38 -21.12
N THR A 459 24.59 -6.37 -22.28
CA THR A 459 25.17 -6.00 -23.57
C THR A 459 24.80 -4.56 -23.93
N SER A 460 25.75 -3.84 -24.50
CA SER A 460 25.61 -2.46 -24.99
C SER A 460 24.85 -2.37 -26.32
N ASN A 461 24.62 -1.14 -26.77
CA ASN A 461 24.20 -0.86 -28.15
C ASN A 461 25.26 -1.30 -29.16
N TRP A 462 24.81 -1.59 -30.39
CA TRP A 462 25.71 -1.75 -31.52
C TRP A 462 26.19 -0.38 -32.01
N ILE A 463 27.48 -0.28 -32.30
CA ILE A 463 28.05 0.81 -33.08
C ILE A 463 28.45 0.29 -34.47
N GLU A 464 28.46 1.17 -35.45
CA GLU A 464 28.97 0.89 -36.79
C GLU A 464 30.15 1.81 -37.08
N LEU A 465 31.28 1.22 -37.44
CA LEU A 465 32.52 1.88 -37.80
C LEU A 465 32.66 1.81 -39.32
N LYS A 466 32.64 2.96 -39.99
CA LYS A 466 32.78 3.06 -41.43
C LYS A 466 34.18 3.56 -41.78
N VAL A 467 34.89 2.79 -42.60
CA VAL A 467 36.21 3.18 -43.11
C VAL A 467 36.03 4.19 -44.24
N THR A 468 36.85 5.23 -44.25
CA THR A 468 36.85 6.25 -45.30
C THR A 468 37.72 5.76 -46.46
N PRO A 469 37.26 5.85 -47.71
CA PRO A 469 38.08 5.49 -48.86
C PRO A 469 39.34 6.38 -48.92
N PRO A 470 40.50 5.82 -49.30
CA PRO A 470 41.71 6.59 -49.47
C PRO A 470 41.53 7.64 -50.57
N LEU A 471 42.08 8.82 -50.37
CA LEU A 471 42.12 9.86 -51.40
C LEU A 471 43.04 9.39 -52.53
N THR A 472 42.45 8.82 -53.58
CA THR A 472 43.18 8.52 -54.82
C THR A 472 43.47 9.83 -55.53
N SER A 473 44.76 10.20 -55.61
CA SER A 473 45.21 11.23 -56.53
C SER A 473 45.14 10.65 -57.95
N THR A 474 43.99 10.81 -58.59
CA THR A 474 43.93 10.66 -60.03
C THR A 474 44.69 11.83 -60.64
N VAL A 475 45.98 11.63 -60.97
CA VAL A 475 46.62 12.36 -62.07
C VAL A 475 45.93 11.87 -63.34
N GLY A 476 44.74 12.42 -63.60
CA GLY A 476 44.01 12.23 -64.83
C GLY A 476 44.61 13.16 -65.88
N GLU A 477 45.54 12.63 -66.67
CA GLU A 477 45.80 13.15 -68.00
C GLU A 477 44.48 13.02 -68.79
N GLY A 478 43.83 14.15 -69.07
CA GLY A 478 42.65 14.23 -69.93
C GLY A 478 41.29 14.07 -69.25
N ALA A 479 40.88 15.05 -68.44
CA ALA A 479 39.45 15.32 -68.19
C ALA A 479 39.20 16.83 -68.28
N GLU A 480 38.38 17.25 -69.24
CA GLU A 480 37.94 18.63 -69.39
C GLU A 480 37.38 19.18 -68.08
N LEU A 481 37.85 20.37 -67.71
CA LEU A 481 37.28 21.16 -66.62
C LEU A 481 35.79 21.43 -66.92
N PRO A 482 34.87 21.22 -65.97
CA PRO A 482 33.50 21.67 -66.17
C PRO A 482 33.48 23.21 -66.28
N PRO A 483 32.60 23.80 -67.12
CA PRO A 483 32.58 25.24 -67.31
C PRO A 483 32.28 25.97 -66.00
N ILE A 484 32.99 27.07 -65.78
CA ILE A 484 32.83 27.96 -64.61
C ILE A 484 31.36 28.41 -64.53
N LYS A 485 30.64 27.98 -63.49
CA LYS A 485 29.33 28.54 -63.15
C LYS A 485 29.56 29.89 -62.48
N ILE A 486 29.28 30.96 -63.21
CA ILE A 486 29.18 32.32 -62.66
C ILE A 486 27.95 32.34 -61.75
N LEU A 487 28.13 32.62 -60.46
CA LEU A 487 27.04 32.80 -59.51
C LEU A 487 26.33 34.13 -59.82
N THR A 488 25.08 34.04 -60.30
CA THR A 488 24.21 35.22 -60.44
C THR A 488 23.70 35.62 -59.05
N PRO A 489 23.91 36.88 -58.60
CA PRO A 489 23.37 37.32 -57.31
C PRO A 489 21.83 37.44 -57.39
N PRO A 490 21.11 37.18 -56.28
CA PRO A 490 19.65 37.26 -56.26
C PRO A 490 19.17 38.71 -56.46
N ALA A 491 18.06 38.87 -57.18
CA ALA A 491 17.42 40.16 -57.41
C ALA A 491 16.87 40.73 -56.09
N ILE A 492 17.29 41.94 -55.75
CA ILE A 492 16.74 42.74 -54.63
C ILE A 492 15.39 43.29 -55.09
N PRO A 493 14.25 42.96 -54.44
CA PRO A 493 12.99 43.62 -54.75
C PRO A 493 13.02 45.07 -54.25
N ALA A 494 12.82 46.01 -55.17
CA ALA A 494 12.72 47.43 -54.89
C ALA A 494 11.44 47.71 -54.07
N GLN A 495 11.61 48.21 -52.84
CA GLN A 495 10.54 48.88 -52.11
C GLN A 495 10.38 50.30 -52.65
N THR A 496 9.17 50.63 -53.12
CA THR A 496 8.67 52.00 -53.32
C THR A 496 7.19 51.98 -52.90
N GLY A 497 6.82 52.34 -51.67
CA GLY A 497 6.53 53.69 -51.16
C GLY A 497 5.02 53.79 -50.78
N PRO A 498 4.48 54.87 -50.18
CA PRO A 498 5.10 55.94 -49.39
C PRO A 498 4.60 56.01 -47.92
N LEU A 499 5.33 56.79 -47.12
CA LEU A 499 5.03 57.29 -45.78
C LEU A 499 3.91 58.36 -45.81
N TYR A 500 3.03 58.35 -44.80
CA TYR A 500 2.17 59.43 -44.19
C TYR A 500 0.87 58.75 -43.69
N GLY A 501 0.30 58.99 -42.52
CA GLY A 501 0.54 59.88 -41.39
C GLY A 501 -0.43 59.47 -40.25
N GLY A 502 -0.17 59.91 -39.02
CA GLY A 502 -0.95 59.51 -37.84
C GLY A 502 -2.37 60.09 -37.79
N ASN A 503 -3.24 59.38 -37.08
CA ASN A 503 -3.91 59.83 -35.86
C ASN A 503 -4.45 58.63 -35.08
#